data_AF-A0A7Y8GYB9-F1
#
_entry.id   AF-A0A7Y8GYB9-F1
#
_cell.length_a   1.000
_cell.length_b   1.000
_cell.length_c   1.000
_cell.angle_alpha   90.00
_cell.angle_beta   90.00
_cell.angle_gamma   90.00
#
_symmetry.space_group_name_H-M   'P 1'
#
loop_
_entity.id
_entity.type
_entity.pdbx_description
1 polymer ?
#
loop_
_entity_poly.entity_id
_entity_poly.type
_entity_poly.pdbx_seq_one_letter_code
_entity_poly.pdbx_strand_id
1 'polypeptide(L)'
;MQSLRTFVLLSVVSLTLLSGCLATIDLTSESSPLDDADRDVARRIGHLTEEICVVTTQRGDTPVGTKVKLANKVAVRRLYASGPHWFKAEVSGQRAWDDIYWNRFSDALVCGASEWAKKPESTTLVFKEVIGSQRR
;
A
#
# COMPACT_ATOMS: atom_id res chain seq x y z
N MET A 1 60.45 -21.86 -29.12
CA MET A 1 60.57 -20.62 -28.32
C MET A 1 60.33 -19.43 -29.23
N GLN A 2 59.16 -18.80 -29.14
CA GLN A 2 58.91 -17.44 -29.62
C GLN A 2 57.77 -16.89 -28.77
N SER A 3 58.13 -15.90 -27.96
CA SER A 3 57.25 -15.08 -27.14
C SER A 3 56.74 -13.93 -28.00
N LEU A 4 55.49 -13.49 -27.79
CA LEU A 4 55.14 -12.12 -27.41
C LEU A 4 53.65 -11.83 -27.68
N ARG A 5 53.02 -11.17 -26.70
CA ARG A 5 51.98 -10.12 -26.87
C ARG A 5 50.58 -10.65 -27.26
N THR A 6 49.46 -10.15 -26.76
CA THR A 6 49.13 -8.98 -25.94
C THR A 6 47.62 -9.05 -25.70
N PHE A 7 47.20 -8.61 -24.52
CA PHE A 7 46.02 -7.78 -24.28
C PHE A 7 44.63 -8.27 -24.69
N VAL A 8 43.82 -8.39 -23.63
CA VAL A 8 42.48 -7.79 -23.51
C VAL A 8 41.35 -8.52 -24.24
N LEU A 9 40.42 -9.02 -23.42
CA LEU A 9 38.96 -8.99 -23.54
C LEU A 9 38.46 -9.99 -22.47
N LEU A 10 38.41 -9.69 -21.17
CA LEU A 10 37.67 -8.61 -20.50
C LEU A 10 36.38 -8.25 -21.23
N SER A 11 35.36 -9.09 -21.10
CA SER A 11 33.96 -8.74 -21.36
C SER A 11 33.06 -9.81 -20.71
N VAL A 12 32.78 -9.66 -19.41
CA VAL A 12 31.43 -9.22 -19.01
C VAL A 12 30.39 -10.28 -19.38
N VAL A 13 30.36 -11.40 -18.65
CA VAL A 13 29.07 -12.04 -18.33
C VAL A 13 28.60 -11.43 -17.02
N SER A 14 28.40 -10.12 -17.04
CA SER A 14 27.64 -9.38 -16.03
C SER A 14 26.48 -8.76 -16.78
N LEU A 15 25.29 -9.36 -16.71
CA LEU A 15 23.98 -8.87 -17.17
C LEU A 15 23.10 -10.12 -17.18
N THR A 16 22.16 -10.37 -16.27
CA THR A 16 21.24 -9.45 -15.63
C THR A 16 20.70 -10.12 -14.36
N LEU A 17 21.19 -9.73 -13.18
CA LEU A 17 20.34 -9.73 -11.99
C LEU A 17 19.35 -8.58 -12.22
N LEU A 18 18.26 -8.85 -12.97
CA LEU A 18 17.04 -8.08 -12.83
C LEU A 18 16.50 -8.38 -11.43
N SER A 19 17.16 -7.82 -10.41
CA SER A 19 16.50 -7.48 -9.17
C SER A 19 15.45 -6.45 -9.57
N GLY A 20 14.30 -6.93 -10.03
CA GLY A 20 13.13 -6.11 -10.24
C GLY A 20 12.95 -5.34 -8.94
N CYS A 21 13.10 -4.02 -9.00
CA CYS A 21 12.59 -3.18 -7.93
C CYS A 21 11.11 -3.53 -7.82
N LEU A 22 10.75 -4.29 -6.79
CA LEU A 22 9.40 -4.35 -6.26
C LEU A 22 9.09 -2.93 -5.76
N ALA A 23 8.85 -2.03 -6.71
CA ALA A 23 8.36 -0.71 -6.42
C ALA A 23 7.01 -0.90 -5.75
N THR A 24 6.90 -0.49 -4.50
CA THR A 24 5.61 -0.36 -3.84
C THR A 24 4.78 0.65 -4.61
N ILE A 25 3.79 0.17 -5.36
CA ILE A 25 2.88 0.99 -6.14
C ILE A 25 1.96 1.73 -5.17
N ASP A 26 1.84 3.05 -5.36
CA ASP A 26 0.82 3.85 -4.73
C ASP A 26 -0.43 3.86 -5.61
N LEU A 27 -1.49 3.22 -5.13
CA LEU A 27 -2.75 3.06 -5.85
C LEU A 27 -3.53 4.38 -6.00
N THR A 28 -3.13 5.43 -5.30
CA THR A 28 -3.72 6.78 -5.46
C THR A 28 -3.21 7.51 -6.72
N SER A 29 -2.11 7.04 -7.30
CA SER A 29 -1.43 7.65 -8.46
C SER A 29 -2.13 7.35 -9.80
N GLU A 30 -1.92 8.23 -10.79
CA GLU A 30 -2.41 8.03 -12.17
C GLU A 30 -1.80 6.79 -12.85
N SER A 31 -0.58 6.40 -12.46
CA SER A 31 0.08 5.18 -12.95
C SER A 31 -0.46 3.88 -12.33
N SER A 32 -1.42 3.98 -11.41
CA SER A 32 -2.04 2.82 -10.75
C SER A 32 -2.75 1.92 -11.77
N PRO A 33 -2.66 0.59 -11.63
CA PRO A 33 -3.37 -0.34 -12.51
C PRO A 33 -4.89 -0.38 -12.26
N LEU A 34 -5.39 0.32 -11.24
CA LEU A 34 -6.83 0.42 -10.96
C LEU A 34 -7.58 1.18 -12.07
N ASP A 35 -8.87 0.89 -12.20
CA ASP A 35 -9.78 1.77 -12.93
C ASP A 35 -10.05 3.07 -12.14
N ASP A 36 -10.69 4.05 -12.77
CA ASP A 36 -10.91 5.36 -12.15
C ASP A 36 -11.79 5.28 -10.90
N ALA A 37 -12.78 4.39 -10.89
CA ALA A 37 -13.70 4.26 -9.76
C ALA A 37 -13.01 3.71 -8.51
N ASP A 38 -12.20 2.66 -8.67
CA ASP A 38 -11.45 2.06 -7.57
C ASP A 38 -10.27 2.95 -7.15
N ARG A 39 -9.65 3.68 -8.09
CA ARG A 39 -8.63 4.71 -7.78
C ARG A 39 -9.20 5.86 -6.97
N ASP A 40 -10.41 6.32 -7.26
CA ASP A 40 -11.08 7.36 -6.48
C ASP A 40 -11.41 6.89 -5.05
N VAL A 41 -11.77 5.62 -4.89
CA VAL A 41 -11.91 5.01 -3.54
C VAL A 41 -10.56 5.03 -2.80
N ALA A 42 -9.47 4.62 -3.46
CA ALA A 42 -8.14 4.65 -2.85
C ALA A 42 -7.75 6.08 -2.43
N ARG A 43 -7.96 7.08 -3.28
CA ARG A 43 -7.71 8.50 -2.96
C ARG A 43 -8.54 8.98 -1.77
N ARG A 44 -9.83 8.64 -1.75
CA ARG A 44 -10.73 9.02 -0.65
C ARG A 44 -10.27 8.41 0.68
N ILE A 45 -9.90 7.13 0.70
CA ILE A 45 -9.38 6.49 1.91
C ILE A 45 -8.06 7.13 2.34
N GLY A 46 -7.14 7.38 1.40
CA GLY A 46 -5.88 8.09 1.69
C GLY A 46 -6.12 9.44 2.36
N HIS A 47 -7.01 10.25 1.79
CA HIS A 47 -7.40 11.55 2.34
C HIS A 47 -8.01 11.44 3.75
N LEU A 48 -9.01 10.57 3.93
CA LEU A 48 -9.66 10.38 5.24
C LEU A 48 -8.67 9.88 6.30
N THR A 49 -7.69 9.07 5.89
CA THR A 49 -6.62 8.60 6.77
C THR A 49 -5.76 9.75 7.25
N GLU A 50 -5.35 10.64 6.34
CA GLU A 50 -4.57 11.83 6.69
C GLU A 50 -5.33 12.77 7.62
N GLU A 51 -6.64 12.91 7.44
CA GLU A 51 -7.46 13.82 8.22
C GLU A 51 -7.80 13.30 9.61
N ILE A 52 -8.16 12.02 9.73
CA ILE A 52 -8.84 11.48 10.91
C ILE A 52 -7.97 10.48 11.68
N CYS A 53 -7.18 9.67 10.98
CA CYS A 53 -6.55 8.52 11.63
C CYS A 53 -5.29 8.88 12.42
N VAL A 54 -5.22 8.29 13.62
CA VAL A 54 -4.03 8.30 14.48
C VAL A 54 -3.53 6.87 14.59
N VAL A 55 -2.37 6.60 14.01
CA VAL A 55 -1.76 5.27 13.98
C VAL A 55 -0.71 5.15 15.07
N THR A 56 -0.40 3.92 15.44
CA THR A 56 0.67 3.65 16.40
C THR A 56 1.98 3.40 15.66
N THR A 57 3.02 4.13 16.01
CA THR A 57 4.36 3.92 15.44
C THR A 57 4.86 2.52 15.75
N GLN A 58 5.34 1.82 14.72
CA GLN A 58 5.86 0.46 14.83
C GLN A 58 7.39 0.40 14.79
N ARG A 59 8.06 1.42 14.23
CA ARG A 59 9.53 1.52 14.13
C ARG A 59 9.99 2.92 13.75
N GLY A 60 11.16 3.34 14.23
CA GLY A 60 11.82 4.60 13.82
C GLY A 60 12.40 5.37 15.01
N ASP A 61 12.66 6.66 14.80
CA ASP A 61 13.16 7.57 15.82
C ASP A 61 12.09 7.93 16.88
N THR A 62 10.83 7.65 16.57
CA THR A 62 9.70 7.77 17.51
C THR A 62 9.54 6.47 18.30
N PRO A 63 9.35 6.52 19.63
CA PRO A 63 9.15 5.32 20.44
C PRO A 63 7.97 4.49 19.96
N VAL A 64 8.18 3.18 19.81
CA VAL A 64 7.12 2.21 19.48
C VAL A 64 5.98 2.36 20.47
N GLY A 65 4.74 2.35 19.98
CA GLY A 65 3.57 2.59 20.81
C GLY A 65 3.10 4.05 20.84
N THR A 66 3.89 4.99 20.30
CA THR A 66 3.47 6.40 20.21
C THR A 66 2.39 6.56 19.16
N LYS A 67 1.28 7.21 19.55
CA LYS A 67 0.20 7.62 18.67
C LYS A 67 0.64 8.82 17.82
N VAL A 68 0.65 8.65 16.50
CA VAL A 68 0.99 9.71 15.53
C VAL A 68 -0.13 9.86 14.51
N LYS A 69 -0.43 11.10 14.15
CA LYS A 69 -1.28 11.35 12.98
C LYS A 69 -0.45 11.09 11.73
N LEU A 70 -0.99 10.32 10.78
CA LEU A 70 -0.35 10.16 9.47
C LEU A 70 -0.52 11.47 8.69
N ALA A 71 0.33 12.47 8.96
CA ALA A 71 0.29 13.72 8.23
C ALA A 71 1.06 13.59 6.90
N ASN A 72 0.50 14.11 5.81
CA ASN A 72 1.15 14.28 4.50
C ASN A 72 1.69 12.99 3.83
N LYS A 73 1.04 12.59 2.74
CA LYS A 73 1.44 11.52 1.79
C LYS A 73 1.23 10.11 2.35
N VAL A 74 -0.02 9.80 2.67
CA VAL A 74 -0.46 8.42 2.84
C VAL A 74 -0.53 7.74 1.46
N ALA A 75 0.32 6.76 1.25
CA ALA A 75 0.26 5.88 0.08
C ALA A 75 -0.69 4.72 0.38
N VAL A 76 -1.62 4.45 -0.54
CA VAL A 76 -2.49 3.28 -0.48
C VAL A 76 -1.83 2.17 -1.30
N ARG A 77 -1.39 1.11 -0.64
CA ARG A 77 -0.58 0.06 -1.27
C ARG A 77 -1.43 -1.07 -1.83
N ARG A 78 -2.52 -1.39 -1.13
CA ARG A 78 -3.50 -2.41 -1.53
C ARG A 78 -4.90 -1.92 -1.21
N LEU A 79 -5.84 -2.29 -2.07
CA LEU A 79 -7.25 -2.00 -1.90
C LEU A 79 -8.01 -3.32 -1.96
N TYR A 80 -8.96 -3.49 -1.06
CA TYR A 80 -9.84 -4.64 -1.00
C TYR A 80 -11.28 -4.16 -0.91
N ALA A 81 -12.18 -4.89 -1.55
CA ALA A 81 -13.61 -4.64 -1.50
C ALA A 81 -14.33 -5.81 -0.81
N SER A 82 -15.40 -5.47 -0.10
CA SER A 82 -16.37 -6.42 0.45
C SER A 82 -17.79 -5.89 0.25
N GLY A 83 -18.78 -6.75 0.51
CA GLY A 83 -20.17 -6.29 0.63
C GLY A 83 -20.39 -5.49 1.91
N PRO A 84 -21.60 -4.96 2.13
CA PRO A 84 -22.17 -3.88 1.33
C PRO A 84 -21.33 -2.60 1.42
N HIS A 85 -20.55 -2.29 0.38
CA HIS A 85 -19.77 -1.05 0.21
C HIS A 85 -18.62 -0.82 1.19
N TRP A 86 -18.15 -1.87 1.85
CA TRP A 86 -16.96 -1.80 2.67
C TRP A 86 -15.71 -1.98 1.82
N PHE A 87 -14.74 -1.13 2.09
CA PHE A 87 -13.40 -1.20 1.54
C PHE A 87 -12.41 -1.34 2.68
N LYS A 88 -11.36 -2.13 2.45
CA LYS A 88 -10.16 -2.18 3.28
C LYS A 88 -9.00 -1.67 2.44
N ALA A 89 -8.17 -0.80 2.98
CA ALA A 89 -6.94 -0.36 2.36
C ALA A 89 -5.74 -0.61 3.28
N GLU A 90 -4.67 -1.19 2.73
CA GLU A 90 -3.37 -1.18 3.39
C GLU A 90 -2.70 0.16 3.10
N VAL A 91 -2.54 0.98 4.13
CA VAL A 91 -1.97 2.32 4.01
C VAL A 91 -0.57 2.38 4.59
N SER A 92 0.25 3.26 4.02
CA SER A 92 1.58 3.53 4.53
C SER A 92 1.91 5.01 4.50
N GLY A 93 2.51 5.51 5.57
CA GLY A 93 2.94 6.90 5.68
C GLY A 93 3.83 7.09 6.90
N GLN A 94 4.81 7.99 6.83
CA GLN A 94 5.70 8.32 7.96
C GLN A 94 6.22 7.10 8.76
N ARG A 95 6.65 6.03 8.07
CA ARG A 95 7.17 4.78 8.66
C ARG A 95 6.14 3.94 9.47
N ALA A 96 4.87 4.26 9.38
CA ALA A 96 3.79 3.46 9.92
C ALA A 96 2.99 2.79 8.79
N TRP A 97 2.48 1.60 9.08
CA TRP A 97 1.58 0.83 8.23
C TRP A 97 0.34 0.49 9.04
N ASP A 98 -0.83 0.64 8.43
CA ASP A 98 -2.07 0.25 9.07
C ASP A 98 -3.12 -0.19 8.04
N ASP A 99 -4.16 -0.85 8.55
CA ASP A 99 -5.33 -1.24 7.77
C ASP A 99 -6.46 -0.24 8.03
N ILE A 100 -6.96 0.40 6.98
CA ILE A 100 -8.06 1.36 7.05
C ILE A 100 -9.30 0.77 6.43
N TYR A 101 -10.42 0.84 7.14
CA TYR A 101 -11.70 0.33 6.69
C TYR A 101 -12.65 1.49 6.48
N TRP A 102 -13.31 1.53 5.33
CA TRP A 102 -14.22 2.61 4.98
C TRP A 102 -15.48 2.06 4.33
N ASN A 103 -16.64 2.51 4.80
CA ASN A 103 -17.91 2.26 4.14
C ASN A 103 -18.29 3.47 3.29
N ARG A 104 -18.37 3.28 1.97
CA ARG A 104 -18.67 4.38 1.03
C ARG A 104 -20.06 4.99 1.22
N PHE A 105 -21.03 4.24 1.74
CA PHE A 105 -22.41 4.69 1.85
C PHE A 105 -22.66 5.49 3.13
N SER A 106 -22.16 5.00 4.27
CA SER A 106 -22.32 5.67 5.57
C SER A 106 -21.18 6.64 5.91
N ASP A 107 -20.14 6.71 5.07
CA ASP A 107 -18.86 7.39 5.32
C ASP A 107 -18.18 6.92 6.63
N ALA A 108 -18.55 5.72 7.12
CA ALA A 108 -17.99 5.17 8.33
C ALA A 108 -16.52 4.77 8.11
N LEU A 109 -15.63 5.38 8.88
CA LEU A 109 -14.19 5.12 8.85
C LEU A 109 -13.77 4.37 10.12
N VAL A 110 -12.93 3.35 9.97
CA VAL A 110 -12.29 2.64 11.07
C VAL A 110 -10.79 2.59 10.82
N CYS A 111 -10.04 3.22 11.71
CA CYS A 111 -8.59 3.27 11.65
C CYS A 111 -7.99 2.09 12.42
N GLY A 112 -7.40 1.15 11.68
CA GLY A 112 -6.65 0.04 12.22
C GLY A 112 -7.45 -1.24 12.42
N ALA A 113 -6.76 -2.37 12.20
CA ALA A 113 -7.35 -3.70 12.33
C ALA A 113 -7.89 -4.00 13.74
N SER A 114 -7.28 -3.43 14.78
CA SER A 114 -7.74 -3.61 16.17
C SER A 114 -9.08 -2.95 16.46
N GLU A 115 -9.34 -1.77 15.87
CA GLU A 115 -10.65 -1.11 16.00
C GLU A 115 -11.68 -1.77 15.10
N TRP A 116 -11.27 -2.26 13.92
CA TRP A 116 -12.12 -3.05 13.04
C TRP A 116 -12.63 -4.32 13.72
N ALA A 117 -11.76 -5.08 14.40
CA ALA A 117 -12.12 -6.31 15.09
C ALA A 117 -13.20 -6.15 16.18
N LYS A 118 -13.48 -4.93 16.63
CA LYS A 118 -14.55 -4.62 17.59
C LYS A 118 -15.91 -4.41 16.92
N LYS A 119 -15.96 -4.31 15.58
CA LYS A 119 -17.18 -4.07 14.81
C LYS A 119 -17.88 -5.39 14.50
N PRO A 120 -19.23 -5.47 14.57
CA PRO A 120 -19.98 -6.67 14.17
C PRO A 120 -19.64 -7.15 12.76
N GLU A 121 -19.45 -6.21 11.83
CA GLU A 121 -19.11 -6.44 10.42
C GLU A 121 -17.80 -7.20 10.24
N SER A 122 -16.85 -7.07 11.18
CA SER A 122 -15.55 -7.74 11.08
C SER A 122 -15.62 -9.27 11.09
N THR A 123 -16.70 -9.83 11.62
CA THR A 123 -16.92 -11.29 11.70
C THR A 123 -17.60 -11.85 10.46
N THR A 124 -18.23 -11.01 9.64
CA THR A 124 -19.08 -11.43 8.52
C THR A 124 -18.52 -11.02 7.17
N LEU A 125 -17.75 -9.93 7.10
CA LEU A 125 -17.22 -9.40 5.86
C LEU A 125 -15.92 -10.07 5.46
N VAL A 126 -15.89 -10.56 4.22
CA VAL A 126 -14.69 -11.11 3.58
C VAL A 126 -14.22 -10.13 2.53
N PHE A 127 -12.98 -9.65 2.69
CA PHE A 127 -12.37 -8.69 1.79
C PHE A 127 -11.64 -9.40 0.66
N LYS A 128 -11.93 -9.02 -0.59
CA LYS A 128 -11.24 -9.51 -1.79
C LYS A 128 -10.41 -8.39 -2.37
N GLU A 129 -9.17 -8.70 -2.74
CA GLU A 129 -8.26 -7.71 -3.31
C GLU A 129 -8.80 -7.20 -4.64
N VAL A 130 -8.75 -5.88 -4.80
CA VAL A 130 -9.08 -5.21 -6.04
C VAL A 130 -7.83 -5.21 -6.90
N ILE A 131 -7.80 -6.12 -7.88
CA ILE A 131 -6.71 -6.22 -8.85
C ILE A 131 -7.15 -5.47 -10.11
N GLY A 132 -6.30 -4.55 -10.58
CA GLY A 132 -6.55 -3.77 -11.78
C GLY A 132 -6.97 -4.62 -12.99
N SER A 133 -8.00 -4.17 -13.71
CA SER A 133 -8.53 -4.71 -14.98
C SER A 133 -9.24 -6.08 -14.99
N GLN A 134 -9.78 -6.58 -13.87
CA GLN A 134 -10.56 -7.84 -13.88
C GLN A 134 -12.09 -7.75 -13.66
N ARG A 135 -12.70 -6.56 -13.67
CA ARG A 135 -14.17 -6.47 -13.85
C ARG A 135 -14.51 -6.33 -15.34
N ARG A 136 -14.56 -7.45 -16.05
CA ARG A 136 -15.31 -7.58 -17.32
C ARG A 136 -16.51 -8.47 -17.09
#